data_AF-A0A0B8P7V3-F1
#
_entry.id   AF-A0A0B8P7V3-F1
#
_cell.length_a   1.000
_cell.length_b   1.000
_cell.length_c   1.000
_cell.angle_alpha   90.00
_cell.angle_beta   90.00
_cell.angle_gamma   90.00
#
_symmetry.space_group_name_H-M   'P 1'
#
loop_
_entity.id
_entity.type
_entity.pdbx_description
1 polymer ?
#
loop_
_entity_poly.entity_id
_entity_poly.type
_entity_poly.pdbx_seq_one_letter_code
_entity_poly.pdbx_strand_id
1 'polypeptide(L)'
;MTLQNQIDKNLVRYMELIPGTSAFIDARSPGSDKKDNFCIIGAGVAESTRQHVHIRETSGFNIGAAGQPPGIKTHYTRTEPLNYS
;
A
#
# COMPACT_ATOMS: atom_id res chain seq x y z
N MET A 1 4.49 0.14 -32.53
CA MET A 1 3.85 0.43 -31.22
C MET A 1 3.89 1.94 -31.02
N THR A 2 2.77 2.58 -30.68
CA THR A 2 2.72 4.05 -30.52
C THR A 2 3.20 4.47 -29.13
N LEU A 3 3.62 5.74 -28.99
CA LEU A 3 3.93 6.33 -27.69
C LEU A 3 2.75 6.24 -26.73
N GLN A 4 1.53 6.46 -27.24
CA GLN A 4 0.30 6.33 -26.45
C GLN A 4 0.18 4.94 -25.83
N ASN A 5 0.38 3.87 -26.63
CA ASN A 5 0.32 2.50 -26.12
C ASN A 5 1.43 2.19 -25.10
N GLN A 6 2.58 2.87 -25.16
CA GLN A 6 3.63 2.73 -24.16
C GLN A 6 3.26 3.42 -22.85
N ILE A 7 2.67 4.62 -22.92
CA ILE A 7 2.17 5.36 -21.76
C ILE A 7 1.06 4.55 -21.08
N ASP A 8 0.07 4.08 -21.84
CA ASP A 8 -1.08 3.37 -21.28
C ASP A 8 -0.68 2.07 -20.54
N LYS A 9 0.39 1.40 -20.97
CA LYS A 9 0.94 0.23 -20.26
C LYS A 9 1.64 0.55 -18.94
N ASN A 10 2.09 1.79 -18.76
CA ASN A 10 2.84 2.24 -17.59
C ASN A 10 2.05 3.25 -16.73
N LEU A 11 0.76 3.44 -17.04
CA LEU A 11 -0.12 4.36 -16.34
C LEU A 11 -1.09 3.55 -15.46
N VAL A 12 -1.14 3.89 -14.18
CA VAL A 12 -2.16 3.36 -13.25
C VAL A 12 -3.00 4.55 -12.78
N ARG A 13 -4.30 4.51 -13.06
CA ARG A 13 -5.21 5.58 -12.64
C ARG A 13 -5.71 5.30 -11.22
N TYR A 14 -5.98 6.36 -10.47
CA TYR A 14 -6.49 6.25 -9.11
C TYR A 14 -7.77 5.40 -9.01
N MET A 15 -8.68 5.56 -9.98
CA MET A 15 -9.94 4.81 -10.03
C MET A 15 -9.78 3.33 -10.39
N GLU A 16 -8.60 2.92 -10.85
CA GLU A 16 -8.27 1.54 -11.23
C GLU A 16 -7.50 0.82 -10.12
N LEU A 17 -7.23 1.50 -8.99
CA LEU A 17 -6.50 0.93 -7.88
C LEU A 17 -7.30 -0.19 -7.21
N ILE A 18 -6.69 -1.38 -7.16
CA ILE A 18 -7.25 -2.54 -6.47
C ILE A 18 -6.51 -2.72 -5.13
N PRO A 19 -7.21 -2.59 -3.98
CA PRO A 19 -6.58 -2.77 -2.69
C PRO A 19 -6.32 -4.25 -2.40
N GLY A 20 -5.18 -4.53 -1.80
CA GLY A 20 -4.87 -5.80 -1.15
C GLY A 20 -5.20 -5.71 0.34
N THR A 21 -5.93 -6.69 0.85
CA THR A 21 -6.41 -6.72 2.24
C THR A 21 -5.48 -7.47 3.20
N SER A 22 -4.36 -8.00 2.69
CA SER A 22 -3.49 -8.95 3.43
C SER A 22 -2.05 -8.49 3.60
N ALA A 23 -1.65 -7.42 2.93
CA ALA A 23 -0.23 -7.09 2.74
C ALA A 23 0.36 -6.16 3.83
N PHE A 24 -0.42 -5.75 4.83
CA PHE A 24 0.08 -4.96 5.96
C PHE A 24 -0.21 -5.67 7.28
N ILE A 25 0.74 -6.48 7.74
CA ILE A 25 0.83 -6.85 9.16
C ILE A 25 1.73 -5.80 9.83
N ASP A 26 1.25 -4.56 9.91
CA ASP A 26 1.86 -3.59 10.83
C ASP A 26 1.29 -3.89 12.23
N ALA A 27 1.96 -4.83 12.88
CA ALA A 27 1.57 -5.36 14.17
C ALA A 27 1.53 -4.25 15.24
N ARG A 28 0.49 -4.30 16.07
CA ARG A 28 0.28 -3.61 17.37
C ARG A 28 -0.62 -2.36 17.38
N SER A 29 -0.98 -1.76 16.24
CA SER A 29 -1.89 -0.59 16.25
C SER A 29 -3.33 -0.95 15.89
N PRO A 30 -4.31 -0.92 16.83
CA PRO A 30 -5.74 -0.94 16.52
C PRO A 30 -6.12 -0.15 15.26
N GLY A 31 -6.73 -0.83 14.29
CA GLY A 31 -7.15 -0.24 13.02
C GLY A 31 -6.13 -0.28 11.89
N SER A 32 -4.89 -0.72 12.13
CA SER A 32 -3.93 -1.00 11.04
C SER A 32 -4.39 -2.12 10.12
N ASP A 33 -5.17 -3.07 10.63
CA ASP A 33 -5.83 -4.15 9.88
C ASP A 33 -6.84 -3.64 8.84
N LYS A 34 -7.29 -2.39 8.99
CA LYS A 34 -8.24 -1.74 8.10
C LYS A 34 -7.57 -0.93 6.99
N LYS A 35 -6.24 -0.85 6.96
CA LYS A 35 -5.50 -0.12 5.93
C LYS A 35 -5.54 -0.90 4.62
N ASP A 36 -5.76 -0.16 3.53
CA ASP A 36 -5.63 -0.71 2.19
C ASP A 36 -4.16 -0.68 1.76
N ASN A 37 -3.71 -1.70 1.03
CA ASN A 37 -2.40 -1.71 0.41
C ASN A 37 -2.47 -1.90 -1.10
N PHE A 38 -1.79 -1.02 -1.83
CA PHE A 38 -1.78 -1.03 -3.29
C PHE A 38 -0.36 -1.31 -3.78
N CYS A 39 -0.17 -2.38 -4.56
CA CYS A 39 1.08 -2.66 -5.26
C CYS A 39 0.99 -2.08 -6.68
N ILE A 40 1.53 -0.87 -6.87
CA ILE A 40 1.43 -0.16 -8.15
C ILE A 40 2.48 -0.70 -9.11
N ILE A 41 3.74 -0.80 -8.66
CA ILE A 41 4.86 -1.34 -9.44
C ILE A 41 5.52 -2.45 -8.62
N GLY A 42 5.60 -3.65 -9.21
CA GLY A 42 6.20 -4.82 -8.57
C GLY A 42 5.41 -5.33 -7.35
N ALA A 43 5.73 -6.54 -6.90
CA ALA A 43 5.04 -7.16 -5.76
C ALA A 43 5.53 -6.63 -4.40
N GLY A 44 6.68 -5.95 -4.36
CA GLY A 44 7.33 -5.57 -3.10
C GLY A 44 7.63 -6.80 -2.24
N VAL A 45 7.24 -6.72 -0.98
CA VAL A 45 7.40 -7.80 0.03
C VAL A 45 6.11 -8.62 0.24
N ALA A 46 5.11 -8.46 -0.63
CA ALA A 46 3.82 -9.14 -0.46
C ALA A 46 3.93 -10.65 -0.76
N GLU A 47 3.61 -11.49 0.22
CA GLU A 47 3.57 -12.96 0.07
C GLU A 47 2.20 -13.49 -0.37
N SER A 48 1.18 -12.63 -0.36
CA SER A 48 -0.20 -13.01 -0.69
C SER A 48 -0.39 -13.23 -2.19
N THR A 49 -0.83 -14.43 -2.58
CA THR A 49 -1.21 -14.76 -3.97
C THR A 49 -2.41 -13.97 -4.47
N ARG A 50 -3.19 -13.37 -3.56
CA ARG A 50 -4.35 -12.53 -3.89
C ARG A 50 -3.95 -11.06 -4.12
N GLN A 51 -2.69 -10.67 -3.90
CA GLN A 51 -2.24 -9.31 -4.11
C GLN A 51 -2.26 -8.95 -5.60
N HIS A 52 -2.96 -7.88 -5.94
CA HIS A 52 -2.91 -7.33 -7.29
C HIS A 52 -1.69 -6.43 -7.46
N VAL A 53 -0.87 -6.73 -8.47
CA VAL A 53 0.25 -5.89 -8.94
C VAL A 53 -0.16 -5.27 -10.27
N HIS A 54 -0.25 -3.95 -10.32
CA HIS A 54 -0.76 -3.23 -11.50
C HIS A 54 0.27 -3.25 -12.65
N ILE A 55 1.54 -2.97 -12.35
CA ILE A 55 2.65 -3.05 -13.30
C ILE A 55 3.68 -4.05 -12.78
N ARG A 56 3.93 -5.14 -13.53
CA ARG A 56 4.90 -6.19 -13.16
C ARG A 56 6.27 -6.03 -13.81
N GLU A 57 6.32 -5.44 -15.00
CA GLU A 57 7.51 -5.42 -15.86
C GLU A 57 8.43 -4.24 -15.54
N THR A 58 8.95 -4.17 -14.33
CA THR A 58 9.95 -3.17 -13.95
C THR A 58 11.14 -3.81 -13.28
N SER A 59 12.29 -3.74 -13.95
CA SER A 59 13.55 -4.24 -13.42
C SER A 59 13.97 -3.42 -12.18
N GLY A 60 14.02 -4.06 -11.02
CA GLY A 60 14.84 -3.59 -9.90
C GLY A 60 14.23 -2.55 -8.94
N PHE A 61 12.94 -2.23 -9.02
CA PHE A 61 12.28 -1.40 -8.00
C PHE A 61 10.80 -1.74 -7.81
N ASN A 62 10.24 -1.34 -6.67
CA ASN A 62 8.83 -1.52 -6.33
C ASN A 62 8.24 -0.19 -5.85
N ILE A 63 6.99 0.10 -6.21
CA ILE A 63 6.22 1.26 -5.73
C ILE A 63 4.86 0.78 -5.24
N GLY A 64 4.48 1.22 -4.05
CA GLY A 64 3.17 0.96 -3.48
C GLY A 64 2.59 2.17 -2.77
N ALA A 65 1.33 2.05 -2.35
CA ALA A 65 0.62 3.04 -1.58
C ALA A 65 -0.19 2.37 -0.47
N ALA A 66 -0.37 3.08 0.65
CA ALA A 66 -1.25 2.66 1.73
C ALA A 66 -2.43 3.63 1.84
N GLY A 67 -3.65 3.10 1.77
CA GLY A 67 -4.88 3.83 2.05
C GLY A 67 -5.14 3.84 3.55
N GLN A 68 -5.19 5.03 4.15
CA GLN A 68 -5.51 5.19 5.57
C GLN A 68 -7.01 5.45 5.74
N PRO A 69 -7.74 4.61 6.50
CA PRO A 69 -9.13 4.90 6.82
C PRO A 69 -9.26 6.18 7.65
N PRO A 70 -10.38 6.92 7.55
CA PRO A 70 -10.63 8.08 8.40
C PRO A 70 -10.44 7.75 9.88
N GLY A 71 -9.66 8.57 10.59
CA GLY A 71 -9.43 8.43 12.03
C GLY A 71 -8.35 7.44 12.45
N ILE A 72 -7.77 6.67 11.52
CA ILE A 72 -6.60 5.82 11.81
C ILE A 72 -5.32 6.63 11.53
N LYS A 73 -4.33 6.57 12.42
CA LYS A 73 -3.03 7.24 12.27
C LYS A 73 -1.90 6.23 12.27
N THR A 74 -0.81 6.53 11.56
CA THR A 74 0.39 5.66 11.47
C THR A 74 1.24 5.69 12.75
N HIS A 75 1.01 6.67 13.64
CA HIS A 75 1.68 6.76 14.94
C HIS A 75 0.67 7.04 16.05
N TYR A 76 0.78 6.28 17.16
CA TYR A 76 0.29 6.75 18.44
C TYR A 76 1.17 7.92 18.88
N THR A 77 0.67 9.15 18.80
CA THR A 77 1.14 10.16 19.74
C THR A 77 0.64 9.69 21.11
N ARG A 78 1.52 9.09 21.90
CA ARG A 78 1.24 8.79 23.31
C ARG A 78 0.98 10.13 24.01
N THR A 79 -0.29 10.47 24.22
CA THR A 79 -0.70 11.70 24.93
C THR A 79 -0.72 11.52 26.45
N GLU A 80 -0.44 10.33 26.97
CA GLU A 80 -0.39 10.09 28.41
C GLU A 80 0.94 10.57 28.99
N PRO A 81 0.94 11.46 30.00
CA PRO A 81 2.15 11.87 30.68
C PRO A 81 2.80 10.66 31.37
N LEU A 82 4.13 10.56 31.26
CA LEU A 82 4.92 9.57 31.99
C LEU A 82 4.84 9.88 33.49
N ASN A 83 3.87 9.30 34.20
CA ASN A 83 3.91 9.24 35.65
C ASN A 83 4.95 8.17 36.04
N TYR A 84 6.20 8.60 36.20
CA TYR A 84 7.18 7.83 36.96
C TYR A 84 6.79 7.90 38.43
N SER A 85 6.33 6.78 38.97
CA SER A 85 6.22 6.51 40.41
C SER A 85 7.58 6.28 41.03
#